data_AF-A0A1E3J4F6-F1
#
_entry.id   AF-A0A1E3J4F6-F1
#
_cell.length_a   1.000
_cell.length_b   1.000
_cell.length_c   1.000
_cell.angle_alpha   90.00
_cell.angle_beta   90.00
_cell.angle_gamma   90.00
#
_symmetry.space_group_name_H-M   'P 1'
#
loop_
_entity.id
_entity.type
_entity.pdbx_description
1 polymer ?
#
loop_
_entity_poly.entity_id
_entity_poly.type
_entity_poly.pdbx_seq_one_letter_code
_entity_poly.pdbx_strand_id
1 'polypeptide(L)'
;MGLASNLTVTSGAYGQQLQPHGYGGQYPQQEPRGYIGPGSLQEGPAQGPGDSNNANTQYLMNVLQQCVQDQNLHAFYNPQALNIVAQGVAQSGALNTIAQEWKIPMELATEIVKLALFDVIIYVDDSGSMAYEDGGERIEDLKLILSRVTYVTSLFDSDGIQIRMMNSQVEGNHINSEQEALRLVSRIQFSGLTPLGTSLWQKILQPLVVGPAHQGRLNKPVLVLCITDGSPAGEPKGHLFDVIIRADHELKQTRYGPDAISYQFAQVGDDTKASRFLAELDAHPVVGSLVDCTSNFEAEQEEVQRKTGTILDPTMRIVKLLMGPISSSFDLKGEHIHRSLYLASVDNCSSDEAFHKRYY
;
A
#
# COMPACT_ATOMS: atom_id res chain seq x y z
N MET A 1 3.54 -64.45 11.94
CA MET A 1 3.76 -65.27 13.17
C MET A 1 4.09 -64.29 14.29
N GLY A 2 3.39 -64.18 15.41
CA GLY A 2 2.21 -64.85 15.93
C GLY A 2 1.93 -64.29 17.35
N LEU A 3 0.64 -64.29 17.70
CA LEU A 3 0.05 -64.47 19.04
C LEU A 3 0.22 -63.32 20.06
N ALA A 4 -0.82 -62.54 20.40
CA ALA A 4 -2.08 -62.84 21.10
C ALA A 4 -1.94 -62.75 22.64
N SER A 5 -2.67 -61.81 23.28
CA SER A 5 -3.84 -62.09 24.17
C SER A 5 -3.47 -61.90 25.67
N ASN A 6 -4.31 -61.49 26.63
CA ASN A 6 -5.77 -61.32 26.71
C ASN A 6 -6.18 -60.67 28.07
N LEU A 7 -7.50 -60.40 28.24
CA LEU A 7 -8.33 -60.27 29.50
C LEU A 7 -8.41 -58.87 30.15
N THR A 8 -9.56 -58.30 30.59
CA THR A 8 -10.94 -58.76 30.93
C THR A 8 -11.86 -57.50 30.95
N VAL A 9 -12.96 -57.36 30.20
CA VAL A 9 -14.42 -57.65 30.44
C VAL A 9 -14.99 -57.42 31.86
N THR A 10 -15.99 -56.51 31.98
CA THR A 10 -17.39 -56.69 32.50
C THR A 10 -18.15 -55.34 32.38
N SER A 11 -19.17 -55.17 31.50
CA SER A 11 -20.64 -55.36 31.67
C SER A 11 -21.23 -54.61 32.87
N GLY A 12 -22.30 -53.81 32.85
CA GLY A 12 -23.42 -53.40 31.97
C GLY A 12 -24.31 -52.49 32.86
N ALA A 13 -25.58 -52.15 32.69
CA ALA A 13 -26.50 -51.86 31.59
C ALA A 13 -27.83 -51.39 32.28
N TYR A 14 -28.66 -50.61 31.58
CA TYR A 14 -30.10 -50.34 31.80
C TYR A 14 -30.62 -49.44 32.94
N GLY A 15 -31.60 -48.59 32.58
CA GLY A 15 -32.59 -48.01 33.50
C GLY A 15 -33.33 -46.79 32.94
N GLN A 16 -34.59 -46.96 32.55
CA GLN A 16 -35.47 -46.01 31.86
C GLN A 16 -36.48 -45.36 32.84
N GLN A 17 -37.09 -44.24 32.41
CA GLN A 17 -38.51 -43.84 32.59
C GLN A 17 -38.96 -43.05 33.86
N LEU A 18 -39.57 -41.86 33.67
CA LEU A 18 -41.03 -41.55 33.82
C LEU A 18 -41.33 -40.06 34.14
N GLN A 19 -42.35 -39.51 33.46
CA GLN A 19 -43.08 -38.27 33.79
C GLN A 19 -44.03 -38.47 34.98
N PRO A 20 -44.63 -37.38 35.52
CA PRO A 20 -46.10 -37.30 35.47
C PRO A 20 -46.70 -35.90 35.25
N HIS A 21 -47.93 -35.90 34.70
CA HIS A 21 -48.89 -34.80 34.57
C HIS A 21 -49.66 -34.51 35.88
N GLY A 22 -50.21 -33.29 36.01
CA GLY A 22 -51.22 -32.93 37.03
C GLY A 22 -52.01 -31.66 36.68
N TYR A 23 -53.32 -31.71 36.91
CA TYR A 23 -54.45 -30.93 36.37
C TYR A 23 -54.90 -29.71 37.22
N GLY A 24 -55.52 -28.69 36.58
CA GLY A 24 -56.82 -28.10 37.00
C GLY A 24 -56.87 -26.70 37.65
N GLY A 25 -57.80 -25.85 37.17
CA GLY A 25 -58.46 -24.78 37.97
C GLY A 25 -58.75 -23.44 37.27
N GLN A 26 -60.02 -23.18 36.93
CA GLN A 26 -60.60 -21.89 36.48
C GLN A 26 -61.38 -21.23 37.65
N TYR A 27 -61.47 -19.89 37.71
CA TYR A 27 -62.62 -19.02 38.11
C TYR A 27 -62.15 -17.55 38.45
N PRO A 28 -63.04 -16.52 38.44
CA PRO A 28 -62.79 -15.21 37.81
C PRO A 28 -62.81 -14.00 38.78
N GLN A 29 -62.30 -12.83 38.36
CA GLN A 29 -62.61 -11.51 38.95
C GLN A 29 -62.12 -10.36 38.01
N GLN A 30 -63.04 -9.61 37.41
CA GLN A 30 -63.48 -8.24 37.77
C GLN A 30 -62.48 -7.11 37.44
N GLU A 31 -62.90 -6.22 36.53
CA GLU A 31 -62.30 -4.91 36.27
C GLU A 31 -62.33 -4.01 37.52
N PRO A 32 -61.40 -3.05 37.61
CA PRO A 32 -61.90 -1.67 37.52
C PRO A 32 -61.01 -0.73 36.68
N ARG A 33 -61.70 0.19 36.00
CA ARG A 33 -61.16 1.44 35.42
C ARG A 33 -60.27 2.19 36.41
N GLY A 34 -59.11 2.65 35.93
CA GLY A 34 -58.25 3.59 36.65
C GLY A 34 -57.35 4.40 35.70
N TYR A 35 -57.73 5.67 35.50
CA TYR A 35 -56.95 6.85 35.15
C TYR A 35 -55.59 6.75 34.43
N ILE A 36 -55.54 7.42 33.27
CA ILE A 36 -54.36 7.80 32.50
C ILE A 36 -53.49 8.76 33.33
N GLY A 37 -52.27 8.33 33.66
CA GLY A 37 -51.18 9.19 34.14
C GLY A 37 -50.18 9.49 33.00
N PRO A 38 -49.58 10.68 32.95
CA PRO A 38 -48.74 11.10 31.83
C PRO A 38 -47.39 10.37 31.79
N GLY A 39 -47.17 9.67 30.67
CA GLY A 39 -45.91 9.31 29.99
C GLY A 39 -44.62 9.23 30.81
N SER A 40 -44.22 8.02 31.17
CA SER A 40 -42.80 7.64 31.22
C SER A 40 -42.42 7.01 29.88
N LEU A 41 -41.51 7.68 29.17
CA LEU A 41 -40.85 7.15 27.97
C LEU A 41 -40.12 5.86 28.35
N GLN A 42 -40.64 4.74 27.87
CA GLN A 42 -39.96 3.46 27.93
C GLN A 42 -38.89 3.47 26.84
N GLU A 43 -37.63 3.64 27.25
CA GLU A 43 -36.46 3.46 26.41
C GLU A 43 -36.51 2.04 25.81
N GLY A 44 -36.80 1.99 24.50
CA GLY A 44 -36.53 0.79 23.70
C GLY A 44 -35.02 0.51 23.71
N PRO A 45 -34.59 -0.76 23.56
CA PRO A 45 -33.19 -1.09 23.59
C PRO A 45 -32.48 -0.30 22.49
N ALA A 46 -31.50 0.49 22.92
CA ALA A 46 -30.63 1.27 22.08
C ALA A 46 -30.11 0.39 20.93
N GLN A 47 -30.48 0.78 19.71
CA GLN A 47 -29.70 0.41 18.54
C GLN A 47 -28.26 0.81 18.86
N GLY A 48 -27.36 -0.18 18.85
CA GLY A 48 -25.95 0.02 19.13
C GLY A 48 -25.36 1.08 18.20
N PRO A 49 -24.21 1.67 18.57
CA PRO A 49 -23.59 2.74 17.79
C PRO A 49 -23.08 2.18 16.46
N GLY A 50 -23.96 2.11 15.47
CA GLY A 50 -23.65 2.05 14.06
C GLY A 50 -23.78 3.45 13.49
N ASP A 51 -22.89 4.36 13.88
CA ASP A 51 -22.76 5.67 13.22
C ASP A 51 -21.44 6.35 13.60
N SER A 52 -20.34 5.68 13.27
CA SER A 52 -19.06 6.34 13.03
C SER A 52 -18.64 5.89 11.65
N ASN A 53 -18.96 6.72 10.65
CA ASN A 53 -18.66 6.51 9.25
C ASN A 53 -17.19 6.12 9.08
N ASN A 54 -16.94 4.81 9.04
CA ASN A 54 -15.94 4.20 8.18
C ASN A 54 -15.96 4.97 6.85
N ALA A 55 -14.84 5.58 6.46
CA ALA A 55 -14.74 6.57 5.40
C ALA A 55 -15.84 6.42 4.33
N ASN A 56 -16.76 7.38 4.31
CA ASN A 56 -17.99 7.36 3.51
C ASN A 56 -17.72 6.73 2.13
N THR A 57 -18.31 5.56 1.84
CA THR A 57 -18.04 4.81 0.60
C THR A 57 -18.23 5.69 -0.65
N GLN A 58 -19.17 6.65 -0.60
CA GLN A 58 -19.36 7.62 -1.68
C GLN A 58 -18.17 8.57 -1.84
N TYR A 59 -17.55 9.00 -0.74
CA TYR A 59 -16.34 9.80 -0.77
C TYR A 59 -15.14 9.00 -1.31
N LEU A 60 -14.95 7.75 -0.86
CA LEU A 60 -13.91 6.87 -1.40
C LEU A 60 -14.09 6.62 -2.89
N MET A 61 -15.32 6.38 -3.32
CA MET A 61 -15.66 6.23 -4.73
C MET A 61 -15.25 7.46 -5.55
N ASN A 62 -15.48 8.67 -5.03
CA ASN A 62 -15.06 9.91 -5.69
C ASN A 62 -13.54 10.02 -5.78
N VAL A 63 -12.80 9.71 -4.71
CA VAL A 63 -11.32 9.75 -4.69
C VAL A 63 -10.73 8.75 -5.69
N LEU A 64 -11.26 7.53 -5.72
CA LEU A 64 -10.84 6.51 -6.68
C LEU A 64 -11.20 6.88 -8.12
N GLN A 65 -12.38 7.44 -8.36
CA GLN A 65 -12.80 7.89 -9.69
C GLN A 65 -11.92 9.05 -10.19
N GLN A 66 -11.54 9.97 -9.30
CA GLN A 66 -10.59 11.03 -9.62
C GLN A 66 -9.22 10.45 -10.02
N CYS A 67 -8.70 9.46 -9.28
CA CYS A 67 -7.45 8.79 -9.65
C CYS A 67 -7.54 8.10 -11.01
N VAL A 68 -8.65 7.41 -11.31
CA VAL A 68 -8.85 6.78 -12.63
C VAL A 68 -8.84 7.81 -13.77
N GLN A 69 -9.40 9.00 -13.55
CA GLN A 69 -9.40 10.07 -14.54
C GLN A 69 -8.00 10.70 -14.67
N ASP A 70 -7.37 11.02 -13.54
CA ASP A 70 -6.06 11.65 -13.45
C ASP A 70 -4.97 10.79 -14.11
N GLN A 71 -4.99 9.49 -13.82
CA GLN A 71 -4.01 8.51 -14.28
C GLN A 71 -4.48 7.71 -15.50
N ASN A 72 -5.59 8.10 -16.14
CA ASN A 72 -6.12 7.47 -17.35
C ASN A 72 -6.34 5.93 -17.26
N LEU A 73 -6.83 5.44 -16.13
CA LEU A 73 -6.94 4.00 -15.80
C LEU A 73 -8.26 3.36 -16.26
N HIS A 74 -8.97 3.98 -17.20
CA HIS A 74 -10.28 3.53 -17.67
C HIS A 74 -10.26 2.14 -18.32
N ALA A 75 -9.09 1.70 -18.79
CA ALA A 75 -8.92 0.35 -19.34
C ALA A 75 -9.08 -0.77 -18.28
N PHE A 76 -8.86 -0.44 -17.01
CA PHE A 76 -8.87 -1.35 -15.87
C PHE A 76 -10.15 -1.24 -15.03
N TYR A 77 -10.64 -0.01 -14.83
CA TYR A 77 -11.70 0.26 -13.87
C TYR A 77 -12.95 0.86 -14.52
N ASN A 78 -14.08 0.17 -14.35
CA ASN A 78 -15.40 0.73 -14.56
C ASN A 78 -16.03 1.13 -13.20
N PRO A 79 -17.14 1.88 -13.19
CA PRO A 79 -17.76 2.34 -11.94
C PRO A 79 -18.13 1.19 -10.97
N GLN A 80 -18.51 0.03 -11.48
CA GLN A 80 -18.84 -1.14 -10.66
C GLN A 80 -17.59 -1.69 -9.96
N ALA A 81 -16.47 -1.82 -10.67
CA ALA A 81 -15.20 -2.27 -10.11
C ALA A 81 -14.70 -1.30 -9.03
N LEU A 82 -14.78 0.02 -9.28
CA LEU A 82 -14.41 1.03 -8.29
C LEU A 82 -15.28 0.97 -7.03
N ASN A 83 -16.59 0.75 -7.19
CA ASN A 83 -17.48 0.60 -6.04
C ASN A 83 -17.12 -0.62 -5.18
N ILE A 84 -16.67 -1.72 -5.79
CA ILE A 84 -16.18 -2.90 -5.04
C ILE A 84 -14.93 -2.53 -4.22
N VAL A 85 -13.96 -1.84 -4.81
CA VAL A 85 -12.76 -1.37 -4.11
C VAL A 85 -13.13 -0.43 -2.96
N ALA A 86 -13.97 0.58 -3.23
CA ALA A 86 -14.43 1.54 -2.23
C ALA A 86 -15.15 0.85 -1.05
N GLN A 87 -16.02 -0.12 -1.32
CA GLN A 87 -16.71 -0.90 -0.30
C GLN A 87 -15.75 -1.76 0.52
N GLY A 88 -14.79 -2.41 -0.15
CA GLY A 88 -13.76 -3.22 0.51
C GLY A 88 -12.95 -2.40 1.50
N VAL A 89 -12.47 -1.22 1.08
CA VAL A 89 -11.69 -0.32 1.95
C VAL A 89 -12.53 0.26 3.08
N ALA A 90 -13.77 0.68 2.81
CA ALA A 90 -14.66 1.18 3.85
C ALA A 90 -14.92 0.13 4.94
N GLN A 91 -14.97 -1.15 4.58
CA GLN A 91 -15.25 -2.24 5.54
C GLN A 91 -14.00 -2.77 6.25
N SER A 92 -12.80 -2.54 5.71
CA SER A 92 -11.55 -3.12 6.26
C SER A 92 -11.04 -2.39 7.51
N GLY A 93 -11.42 -1.13 7.71
CA GLY A 93 -10.84 -0.27 8.75
C GLY A 93 -9.42 0.23 8.43
N ALA A 94 -8.87 -0.11 7.26
CA ALA A 94 -7.51 0.22 6.84
C ALA A 94 -7.18 1.72 6.99
N LEU A 95 -8.11 2.61 6.62
CA LEU A 95 -7.88 4.06 6.67
C LEU A 95 -7.75 4.58 8.10
N ASN A 96 -8.54 4.03 9.04
CA ASN A 96 -8.41 4.35 10.46
C ASN A 96 -7.07 3.87 11.01
N THR A 97 -6.67 2.64 10.63
CA THR A 97 -5.38 2.08 11.01
C THR A 97 -4.22 2.95 10.50
N ILE A 98 -4.23 3.32 9.22
CA ILE A 98 -3.19 4.17 8.63
C ILE A 98 -3.16 5.55 9.30
N ALA A 99 -4.31 6.21 9.45
CA ALA A 99 -4.39 7.53 10.09
C ALA A 99 -3.81 7.51 11.52
N GLN A 100 -4.11 6.47 12.30
CA GLN A 100 -3.65 6.34 13.68
C GLN A 100 -2.16 5.97 13.77
N GLU A 101 -1.73 4.94 13.05
CA GLU A 101 -0.35 4.42 13.13
C GLU A 101 0.65 5.41 12.53
N TRP A 102 0.26 6.11 11.46
CA TRP A 102 1.10 7.10 10.81
C TRP A 102 0.90 8.51 11.38
N LYS A 103 -0.07 8.68 12.29
CA LYS A 103 -0.45 9.96 12.91
C LYS A 103 -0.75 11.06 11.88
N ILE A 104 -1.41 10.69 10.79
CA ILE A 104 -1.79 11.61 9.71
C ILE A 104 -3.29 11.92 9.76
N PRO A 105 -3.71 13.10 9.23
CA PRO A 105 -5.13 13.41 9.08
C PRO A 105 -5.87 12.34 8.26
N MET A 106 -7.16 12.15 8.56
CA MET A 106 -8.00 11.17 7.86
C MET A 106 -8.12 11.48 6.37
N GLU A 107 -8.10 12.77 6.01
CA GLU A 107 -8.11 13.23 4.62
C GLU A 107 -6.89 12.71 3.87
N LEU A 108 -5.71 12.76 4.49
CA LEU A 108 -4.49 12.26 3.89
C LEU A 108 -4.48 10.73 3.84
N ALA A 109 -4.91 10.06 4.90
CA ALA A 109 -5.08 8.60 4.89
C ALA A 109 -6.03 8.16 3.76
N THR A 110 -7.09 8.94 3.51
CA THR A 110 -8.04 8.66 2.44
C THR A 110 -7.41 8.78 1.05
N GLU A 111 -6.49 9.73 0.82
CA GLU A 111 -5.76 9.82 -0.46
C GLU A 111 -4.93 8.56 -0.76
N ILE A 112 -4.38 7.92 0.28
CA ILE A 112 -3.57 6.70 0.15
C ILE A 112 -4.39 5.53 -0.43
N VAL A 113 -5.73 5.57 -0.35
CA VAL A 113 -6.60 4.55 -0.95
C VAL A 113 -6.38 4.33 -2.45
N LYS A 114 -5.85 5.33 -3.15
CA LYS A 114 -5.53 5.22 -4.59
C LYS A 114 -4.55 4.09 -4.88
N LEU A 115 -3.68 3.73 -3.93
CA LEU A 115 -2.79 2.56 -4.05
C LEU A 115 -3.55 1.24 -4.26
N ALA A 116 -4.80 1.13 -3.78
CA ALA A 116 -5.64 -0.05 -4.00
C ALA A 116 -5.95 -0.31 -5.48
N LEU A 117 -5.70 0.66 -6.36
CA LEU A 117 -5.87 0.53 -7.80
C LEU A 117 -4.62 -0.01 -8.52
N PHE A 118 -3.51 -0.25 -7.83
CA PHE A 118 -2.25 -0.63 -8.46
C PHE A 118 -1.71 -1.93 -7.88
N ASP A 119 -1.09 -2.74 -8.73
CA ASP A 119 -0.18 -3.80 -8.28
C ASP A 119 1.20 -3.18 -8.03
N VAL A 120 1.75 -3.38 -6.83
CA VAL A 120 3.05 -2.79 -6.45
C VAL A 120 4.18 -3.79 -6.64
N ILE A 121 5.22 -3.36 -7.36
CA ILE A 121 6.47 -4.11 -7.54
C ILE A 121 7.61 -3.27 -6.97
N ILE A 122 8.26 -3.76 -5.92
CA ILE A 122 9.45 -3.14 -5.36
C ILE A 122 10.69 -3.69 -6.07
N TYR A 123 11.42 -2.80 -6.70
CA TYR A 123 12.66 -3.08 -7.41
C TYR A 123 13.85 -2.63 -6.57
N VAL A 124 14.58 -3.60 -6.02
CA VAL A 124 15.61 -3.39 -5.01
C VAL A 124 16.99 -3.43 -5.63
N ASP A 125 17.77 -2.36 -5.41
CA ASP A 125 19.20 -2.36 -5.62
C ASP A 125 19.90 -3.26 -4.59
N ASP A 126 20.47 -4.35 -5.07
CA ASP A 126 21.28 -5.28 -4.29
C ASP A 126 22.75 -5.27 -4.74
N SER A 127 23.22 -4.15 -5.30
CA SER A 127 24.63 -3.96 -5.70
C SER A 127 25.57 -3.87 -4.49
N GLY A 128 26.88 -3.90 -4.76
CA GLY A 128 27.89 -3.79 -3.70
C GLY A 128 27.91 -2.43 -2.98
N SER A 129 27.59 -1.33 -3.66
CA SER A 129 27.63 0.01 -3.05
C SER A 129 26.68 0.14 -1.87
N MET A 130 25.51 -0.50 -1.95
CA MET A 130 24.52 -0.55 -0.87
C MET A 130 25.09 -1.10 0.46
N ALA A 131 26.05 -2.02 0.40
CA ALA A 131 26.61 -2.67 1.59
C ALA A 131 27.93 -2.06 2.08
N TYR A 132 28.78 -1.61 1.15
CA TYR A 132 30.14 -1.17 1.49
C TYR A 132 30.26 0.33 1.73
N GLU A 133 29.32 1.12 1.21
CA GLU A 133 29.28 2.56 1.43
C GLU A 133 28.34 2.89 2.61
N ASP A 134 28.61 3.99 3.31
CA ASP A 134 27.84 4.49 4.47
C ASP A 134 27.61 3.47 5.60
N GLY A 135 28.49 2.49 5.75
CA GLY A 135 28.44 1.51 6.84
C GLY A 135 27.18 0.63 6.85
N GLY A 136 26.47 0.53 5.71
CA GLY A 136 25.23 -0.24 5.58
C GLY A 136 23.95 0.55 5.86
N GLU A 137 24.03 1.86 6.12
CA GLU A 137 22.85 2.73 6.34
C GLU A 137 21.85 2.68 5.17
N ARG A 138 22.35 2.61 3.92
CA ARG A 138 21.53 2.46 2.71
C ARG A 138 20.61 1.23 2.74
N ILE A 139 21.06 0.14 3.36
CA ILE A 139 20.25 -1.08 3.52
C ILE A 139 19.18 -0.87 4.59
N GLU A 140 19.46 -0.11 5.65
CA GLU A 140 18.46 0.22 6.66
C GLU A 140 17.39 1.17 6.12
N ASP A 141 17.76 2.17 5.32
CA ASP A 141 16.82 3.02 4.58
C ASP A 141 15.93 2.20 3.64
N LEU A 142 16.53 1.26 2.89
CA LEU A 142 15.80 0.35 2.03
C LEU A 142 14.79 -0.49 2.82
N LYS A 143 15.20 -1.04 3.97
CA LYS A 143 14.30 -1.82 4.85
C LYS A 143 13.18 -0.96 5.41
N LEU A 144 13.44 0.30 5.75
CA LEU A 144 12.43 1.25 6.22
C LEU A 144 11.38 1.49 5.14
N ILE A 145 11.79 1.87 3.92
CA ILE A 145 10.87 2.08 2.80
C ILE A 145 10.08 0.79 2.53
N LEU A 146 10.76 -0.35 2.46
CA LEU A 146 10.14 -1.66 2.23
C LEU A 146 9.08 -1.99 3.28
N SER A 147 9.39 -1.81 4.56
CA SER A 147 8.45 -2.03 5.68
C SER A 147 7.21 -1.15 5.52
N ARG A 148 7.39 0.15 5.26
CA ARG A 148 6.26 1.08 5.15
C ARG A 148 5.38 0.82 3.94
N VAL A 149 5.99 0.55 2.79
CA VAL A 149 5.25 0.23 1.56
C VAL A 149 4.47 -1.06 1.77
N THR A 150 5.14 -2.14 2.23
CA THR A 150 4.51 -3.45 2.44
C THR A 150 3.37 -3.37 3.45
N TYR A 151 3.56 -2.60 4.53
CA TYR A 151 2.53 -2.36 5.53
C TYR A 151 1.27 -1.77 4.90
N VAL A 152 1.40 -0.65 4.18
CA VAL A 152 0.23 0.01 3.57
C VAL A 152 -0.40 -0.83 2.50
N THR A 153 0.40 -1.41 1.61
CA THR A 153 -0.13 -2.25 0.54
C THR A 153 -0.85 -3.46 1.12
N SER A 154 -0.38 -4.06 2.21
CA SER A 154 -1.07 -5.21 2.85
C SER A 154 -2.46 -4.87 3.40
N LEU A 155 -2.76 -3.58 3.65
CA LEU A 155 -4.06 -3.13 4.13
C LEU A 155 -5.09 -2.95 3.00
N PHE A 156 -4.62 -2.81 1.76
CA PHE A 156 -5.46 -2.53 0.59
C PHE A 156 -5.44 -3.64 -0.46
N ASP A 157 -4.30 -4.30 -0.60
CA ASP A 157 -3.97 -5.20 -1.69
C ASP A 157 -4.02 -6.66 -1.22
N SER A 158 -5.02 -7.39 -1.71
CA SER A 158 -5.30 -8.75 -1.26
C SER A 158 -4.36 -9.80 -1.83
N ASP A 159 -3.79 -9.55 -3.02
CA ASP A 159 -2.87 -10.46 -3.70
C ASP A 159 -1.39 -10.18 -3.41
N GLY A 160 -1.10 -9.10 -2.69
CA GLY A 160 0.22 -8.78 -2.14
C GLY A 160 1.21 -8.26 -3.18
N ILE A 161 2.30 -7.68 -2.69
CA ILE A 161 3.31 -7.04 -3.53
C ILE A 161 4.28 -8.06 -4.11
N GLN A 162 5.02 -7.62 -5.13
CA GLN A 162 6.15 -8.35 -5.69
C GLN A 162 7.45 -7.62 -5.34
N ILE A 163 8.53 -8.37 -5.14
CA ILE A 163 9.87 -7.83 -4.90
C ILE A 163 10.83 -8.48 -5.89
N ARG A 164 11.62 -7.66 -6.58
CA ARG A 164 12.67 -8.09 -7.52
C ARG A 164 13.97 -7.39 -7.19
N MET A 165 15.07 -8.14 -7.27
CA MET A 165 16.42 -7.64 -7.03
C MET A 165 17.13 -7.32 -8.36
N MET A 166 18.01 -6.33 -8.41
CA MET A 166 18.77 -6.02 -9.63
C MET A 166 19.67 -7.18 -10.06
N ASN A 167 20.45 -7.76 -9.13
CA ASN A 167 21.44 -8.79 -9.38
C ASN A 167 20.90 -10.18 -9.05
N SER A 168 20.40 -10.38 -7.82
CA SER A 168 19.95 -11.66 -7.31
C SER A 168 18.77 -12.26 -8.08
N GLN A 169 18.72 -13.59 -8.14
CA GLN A 169 17.57 -14.35 -8.67
C GLN A 169 16.52 -14.62 -7.60
N VAL A 170 16.80 -14.27 -6.33
CA VAL A 170 15.82 -14.34 -5.26
C VAL A 170 14.75 -13.28 -5.52
N GLU A 171 13.50 -13.70 -5.51
CA GLU A 171 12.34 -12.84 -5.72
C GLU A 171 11.23 -13.14 -4.69
N GLY A 172 10.36 -12.16 -4.48
CA GLY A 172 9.16 -12.28 -3.65
C GLY A 172 7.91 -12.08 -4.50
N ASN A 173 6.91 -12.94 -4.31
CA ASN A 173 5.60 -12.84 -4.94
C ASN A 173 4.54 -13.00 -3.85
N HIS A 174 3.44 -12.25 -3.96
CA HIS A 174 2.34 -12.27 -2.99
C HIS A 174 2.76 -11.91 -1.55
N ILE A 175 3.73 -11.00 -1.42
CA ILE A 175 4.23 -10.56 -0.12
C ILE A 175 3.19 -9.63 0.51
N ASN A 176 2.62 -10.05 1.64
CA ASN A 176 1.52 -9.33 2.30
C ASN A 176 1.83 -8.96 3.75
N SER A 177 3.09 -9.05 4.17
CA SER A 177 3.51 -8.66 5.52
C SER A 177 4.93 -8.12 5.53
N GLU A 178 5.16 -7.13 6.39
CA GLU A 178 6.48 -6.55 6.60
C GLU A 178 7.52 -7.61 6.99
N GLN A 179 7.13 -8.55 7.84
CA GLN A 179 8.03 -9.61 8.31
C GLN A 179 8.45 -10.54 7.18
N GLU A 180 7.60 -10.77 6.18
CA GLU A 180 7.97 -11.56 5.00
C GLU A 180 8.89 -10.77 4.07
N ALA A 181 8.59 -9.50 3.81
CA ALA A 181 9.43 -8.61 3.02
C ALA A 181 10.85 -8.48 3.61
N LEU A 182 10.95 -8.22 4.91
CA LEU A 182 12.24 -8.11 5.61
C LEU A 182 13.00 -9.45 5.66
N ARG A 183 12.29 -10.58 5.77
CA ARG A 183 12.91 -11.92 5.69
C ARG A 183 13.41 -12.25 4.29
N LEU A 184 12.81 -11.69 3.24
CA LEU A 184 13.31 -11.84 1.88
C LEU A 184 14.63 -11.07 1.73
N VAL A 185 14.63 -9.78 2.10
CA VAL A 185 15.82 -8.92 1.99
C VAL A 185 16.99 -9.42 2.84
N SER A 186 16.73 -9.98 4.03
CA SER A 186 17.80 -10.51 4.89
C SER A 186 18.55 -11.72 4.31
N ARG A 187 18.03 -12.35 3.26
CA ARG A 187 18.68 -13.46 2.54
C ARG A 187 19.52 -12.97 1.36
N ILE A 188 19.46 -11.69 1.02
CA ILE A 188 20.13 -11.13 -0.14
C ILE A 188 21.58 -10.83 0.20
N GLN A 189 22.48 -11.27 -0.68
CA GLN A 189 23.87 -10.87 -0.65
C GLN A 189 24.05 -9.65 -1.56
N PHE A 190 24.18 -8.49 -0.96
CA PHE A 190 24.43 -7.22 -1.64
C PHE A 190 25.81 -7.25 -2.31
N SER A 191 25.83 -7.38 -3.63
CA SER A 191 27.02 -7.57 -4.44
C SER A 191 26.74 -7.36 -5.93
N GLY A 192 27.79 -7.13 -6.72
CA GLY A 192 27.66 -6.89 -8.14
C GLY A 192 27.57 -5.40 -8.49
N LEU A 193 27.24 -5.14 -9.75
CA LEU A 193 27.08 -3.80 -10.30
C LEU A 193 25.61 -3.36 -10.18
N THR A 194 25.27 -2.22 -10.79
CA THR A 194 23.93 -1.63 -10.76
C THR A 194 23.31 -1.67 -12.16
N PRO A 195 22.87 -2.84 -12.67
CA PRO A 195 22.28 -3.00 -14.00
C PRO A 195 20.82 -2.50 -14.05
N LEU A 196 20.63 -1.23 -13.68
CA LEU A 196 19.34 -0.60 -13.37
C LEU A 196 18.30 -0.81 -14.48
N GLY A 197 18.61 -0.46 -15.72
CA GLY A 197 17.73 -0.60 -16.88
C GLY A 197 17.63 -2.03 -17.40
N THR A 198 18.76 -2.75 -17.47
CA THR A 198 18.81 -4.13 -17.99
C THR A 198 17.93 -5.06 -17.14
N SER A 199 18.11 -5.02 -15.82
CA SER A 199 17.35 -5.87 -14.90
C SER A 199 15.90 -5.40 -14.74
N LEU A 200 15.62 -4.10 -14.84
CA LEU A 200 14.25 -3.58 -14.88
C LEU A 200 13.49 -4.18 -16.06
N TRP A 201 14.10 -4.18 -17.25
CA TRP A 201 13.50 -4.79 -18.43
C TRP A 201 13.29 -6.29 -18.27
N GLN A 202 14.33 -7.02 -17.86
CA GLN A 202 14.33 -8.48 -17.85
C GLN A 202 13.49 -9.10 -16.73
N LYS A 203 13.42 -8.46 -15.56
CA LYS A 203 12.77 -9.02 -14.36
C LYS A 203 11.40 -8.42 -14.08
N ILE A 204 11.09 -7.25 -14.63
CA ILE A 204 9.83 -6.54 -14.36
C ILE A 204 9.10 -6.21 -15.66
N LEU A 205 9.62 -5.29 -16.48
CA LEU A 205 8.85 -4.72 -17.59
C LEU A 205 8.41 -5.77 -18.59
N GLN A 206 9.33 -6.62 -19.06
CA GLN A 206 8.94 -7.65 -20.02
C GLN A 206 8.02 -8.72 -19.38
N PRO A 207 8.37 -9.39 -18.27
CA PRO A 207 7.62 -10.56 -17.83
C PRO A 207 6.34 -10.22 -17.06
N LEU A 208 6.30 -9.08 -16.38
CA LEU A 208 5.21 -8.72 -15.47
C LEU A 208 4.29 -7.63 -16.02
N VAL A 209 4.74 -6.86 -17.02
CA VAL A 209 4.01 -5.68 -17.51
C VAL A 209 3.71 -5.77 -19.01
N VAL A 210 4.70 -5.53 -19.87
CA VAL A 210 4.58 -5.48 -21.33
C VAL A 210 4.10 -6.81 -21.91
N GLY A 211 4.69 -7.93 -21.48
CA GLY A 211 4.29 -9.27 -21.93
C GLY A 211 2.82 -9.58 -21.60
N PRO A 212 2.41 -9.49 -20.33
CA PRO A 212 1.01 -9.62 -19.93
C PRO A 212 0.06 -8.62 -20.60
N ALA A 213 0.49 -7.37 -20.83
CA ALA A 213 -0.33 -6.34 -21.50
C ALA A 213 -0.69 -6.74 -22.94
N HIS A 214 0.29 -7.20 -23.73
CA HIS A 214 0.07 -7.71 -25.08
C HIS A 214 -0.85 -8.93 -25.12
N GLN A 215 -0.85 -9.72 -24.04
CA GLN A 215 -1.72 -10.88 -23.90
C GLN A 215 -3.11 -10.55 -23.35
N GLY A 216 -3.38 -9.28 -22.99
CA GLY A 216 -4.64 -8.88 -22.36
C GLY A 216 -4.82 -9.44 -20.94
N ARG A 217 -3.72 -9.61 -20.19
CA ARG A 217 -3.69 -10.27 -18.87
C ARG A 217 -3.31 -9.35 -17.71
N LEU A 218 -3.14 -8.04 -17.93
CA LEU A 218 -2.98 -7.10 -16.83
C LEU A 218 -4.34 -6.84 -16.16
N ASN A 219 -4.42 -7.12 -14.87
CA ASN A 219 -5.63 -6.96 -14.06
C ASN A 219 -5.70 -5.60 -13.38
N LYS A 220 -4.56 -5.09 -12.91
CA LYS A 220 -4.37 -3.73 -12.40
C LYS A 220 -3.23 -3.04 -13.17
N PRO A 221 -3.19 -1.69 -13.22
CA PRO A 221 -1.97 -0.97 -13.54
C PRO A 221 -0.87 -1.29 -12.52
N VAL A 222 0.39 -1.11 -12.92
CA VAL A 222 1.55 -1.48 -12.09
C VAL A 222 2.26 -0.24 -11.59
N LEU A 223 2.56 -0.19 -10.29
CA LEU A 223 3.48 0.78 -9.71
C LEU A 223 4.83 0.10 -9.45
N VAL A 224 5.87 0.50 -10.18
CA VAL A 224 7.24 0.05 -9.93
C VAL A 224 7.94 1.05 -8.99
N LEU A 225 8.21 0.62 -7.77
CA LEU A 225 9.00 1.38 -6.80
C LEU A 225 10.45 0.89 -6.81
N CYS A 226 11.32 1.62 -7.50
CA CYS A 226 12.75 1.41 -7.49
C CYS A 226 13.39 2.07 -6.27
N ILE A 227 14.15 1.31 -5.49
CA ILE A 227 14.95 1.82 -4.36
C ILE A 227 16.42 1.56 -4.70
N THR A 228 17.22 2.62 -4.82
CA THR A 228 18.62 2.54 -5.26
C THR A 228 19.47 3.62 -4.63
N ASP A 229 20.75 3.33 -4.42
CA ASP A 229 21.76 4.29 -3.97
C ASP A 229 22.57 4.86 -5.14
N GLY A 230 22.24 4.51 -6.38
CA GLY A 230 23.21 4.55 -7.47
C GLY A 230 22.68 5.07 -8.81
N SER A 231 23.64 5.51 -9.62
CA SER A 231 23.51 5.58 -11.08
C SER A 231 23.83 4.22 -11.70
N PRO A 232 23.35 3.91 -12.92
CA PRO A 232 23.66 2.68 -13.62
C PRO A 232 25.16 2.35 -13.66
N ALA A 233 25.50 1.08 -13.42
CA ALA A 233 26.85 0.54 -13.51
C ALA A 233 26.81 -0.86 -14.15
N GLY A 234 27.77 -1.14 -15.04
CA GLY A 234 27.78 -2.40 -15.80
C GLY A 234 26.88 -2.39 -17.04
N GLU A 235 26.28 -1.26 -17.37
CA GLU A 235 25.46 -1.03 -18.56
C GLU A 235 25.65 0.40 -19.09
N PRO A 236 25.22 0.72 -20.33
CA PRO A 236 25.24 2.09 -20.84
C PRO A 236 24.37 3.03 -19.96
N LYS A 237 24.88 4.22 -19.63
CA LYS A 237 24.16 5.21 -18.77
C LYS A 237 22.74 5.54 -19.28
N GLY A 238 22.55 5.58 -20.60
CA GLY A 238 21.25 5.85 -21.25
C GLY A 238 20.28 4.67 -21.26
N HIS A 239 20.70 3.46 -20.87
CA HIS A 239 19.90 2.26 -21.08
C HIS A 239 18.59 2.27 -20.29
N LEU A 240 18.57 2.83 -19.08
CA LEU A 240 17.34 3.02 -18.32
C LEU A 240 16.29 3.86 -19.09
N PHE A 241 16.73 4.95 -19.72
CA PHE A 241 15.87 5.82 -20.51
C PHE A 241 15.29 5.05 -21.70
N ASP A 242 16.14 4.29 -22.40
CA ASP A 242 15.73 3.48 -23.54
C ASP A 242 14.68 2.43 -23.16
N VAL A 243 14.83 1.75 -22.02
CA VAL A 243 13.86 0.71 -21.60
C VAL A 243 12.53 1.30 -21.15
N ILE A 244 12.51 2.48 -20.52
CA ILE A 244 11.28 3.18 -20.15
C ILE A 244 10.54 3.64 -21.42
N ILE A 245 11.26 4.28 -22.36
CA ILE A 245 10.69 4.71 -23.67
C ILE A 245 10.16 3.50 -24.44
N ARG A 246 10.89 2.38 -24.42
CA ARG A 246 10.45 1.14 -25.04
C ARG A 246 9.15 0.63 -24.41
N ALA A 247 9.06 0.57 -23.08
CA ALA A 247 7.85 0.13 -22.40
C ALA A 247 6.65 1.03 -22.72
N ASP A 248 6.84 2.35 -22.71
CA ASP A 248 5.81 3.32 -23.14
C ASP A 248 5.31 3.03 -24.57
N HIS A 249 6.21 2.85 -25.53
CA HIS A 249 5.86 2.53 -26.91
C HIS A 249 5.12 1.19 -27.04
N GLU A 250 5.55 0.16 -26.33
CA GLU A 250 4.91 -1.17 -26.35
C GLU A 250 3.51 -1.12 -25.75
N LEU A 251 3.35 -0.45 -24.60
CA LEU A 251 2.07 -0.33 -23.90
C LEU A 251 1.04 0.50 -24.66
N LYS A 252 1.46 1.52 -25.42
CA LYS A 252 0.62 2.26 -26.37
C LYS A 252 0.00 1.39 -27.46
N GLN A 253 0.59 0.22 -27.77
CA GLN A 253 0.03 -0.73 -28.74
C GLN A 253 -0.98 -1.70 -28.13
N THR A 254 -1.23 -1.61 -26.82
CA THR A 254 -2.17 -2.48 -26.10
C THR A 254 -3.46 -1.71 -25.75
N ARG A 255 -4.49 -2.43 -25.31
CA ARG A 255 -5.73 -1.80 -24.81
C ARG A 255 -5.54 -0.97 -23.54
N TYR A 256 -4.40 -1.12 -22.85
CA TYR A 256 -4.16 -0.51 -21.55
C TYR A 256 -3.53 0.87 -21.65
N GLY A 257 -2.83 1.16 -22.76
CA GLY A 257 -2.13 2.44 -22.94
C GLY A 257 -0.86 2.56 -22.08
N PRO A 258 -0.12 3.68 -22.23
CA PRO A 258 1.14 3.90 -21.53
C PRO A 258 0.98 4.02 -20.01
N ASP A 259 -0.18 4.50 -19.55
CA ASP A 259 -0.51 4.70 -18.13
C ASP A 259 -0.82 3.38 -17.39
N ALA A 260 -0.62 2.24 -18.06
CA ALA A 260 -0.64 0.91 -17.43
C ALA A 260 0.50 0.69 -16.43
N ILE A 261 1.49 1.59 -16.40
CA ILE A 261 2.62 1.56 -15.49
C ILE A 261 3.00 2.95 -15.00
N SER A 262 3.28 3.06 -13.70
CA SER A 262 3.90 4.21 -13.06
C SER A 262 5.26 3.82 -12.47
N TYR A 263 6.22 4.74 -12.49
CA TYR A 263 7.57 4.51 -11.97
C TYR A 263 7.91 5.51 -10.87
N GLN A 264 8.40 5.00 -9.74
CA GLN A 264 9.01 5.79 -8.68
C GLN A 264 10.47 5.38 -8.51
N PHE A 265 11.39 6.33 -8.54
CA PHE A 265 12.78 6.12 -8.18
C PHE A 265 13.08 6.83 -6.86
N ALA A 266 13.32 6.05 -5.82
CA ALA A 266 13.66 6.54 -4.49
C ALA A 266 15.16 6.34 -4.23
N GLN A 267 15.86 7.45 -3.96
CA GLN A 267 17.25 7.42 -3.54
C GLN A 267 17.38 7.04 -2.05
N VAL A 268 18.30 6.14 -1.76
CA VAL A 268 18.84 5.90 -0.41
C VAL A 268 20.32 6.30 -0.34
N GLY A 269 20.80 6.70 0.84
CA GLY A 269 22.14 7.28 1.01
C GLY A 269 22.30 8.66 0.35
N ASP A 270 23.54 9.17 0.32
CA ASP A 270 23.86 10.55 -0.07
C ASP A 270 24.72 10.66 -1.35
N ASP A 271 24.83 9.59 -2.15
CA ASP A 271 25.68 9.59 -3.34
C ASP A 271 25.25 10.66 -4.36
N THR A 272 26.14 11.63 -4.56
CA THR A 272 25.88 12.78 -5.45
C THR A 272 25.80 12.41 -6.94
N LYS A 273 26.30 11.24 -7.37
CA LYS A 273 26.12 10.78 -8.76
C LYS A 273 24.74 10.20 -8.95
N ALA A 274 24.22 9.47 -7.97
CA ALA A 274 22.84 9.01 -7.94
C ALA A 274 21.87 10.19 -7.96
N SER A 275 22.08 11.20 -7.10
CA SER A 275 21.23 12.40 -7.10
C SER A 275 21.24 13.11 -8.45
N ARG A 276 22.41 13.26 -9.08
CA ARG A 276 22.51 13.85 -10.43
C ARG A 276 21.85 13.00 -11.50
N PHE A 277 22.01 11.69 -11.46
CA PHE A 277 21.40 10.77 -12.41
C PHE A 277 19.87 10.80 -12.32
N LEU A 278 19.33 10.75 -11.11
CA LEU A 278 17.89 10.84 -10.89
C LEU A 278 17.34 12.20 -11.30
N ALA A 279 18.04 13.30 -11.03
CA ALA A 279 17.65 14.62 -11.54
C ALA A 279 17.69 14.70 -13.08
N GLU A 280 18.66 14.06 -13.74
CA GLU A 280 18.70 13.95 -15.21
C GLU A 280 17.53 13.11 -15.75
N LEU A 281 17.17 12.03 -15.07
CA LEU A 281 16.01 11.19 -15.39
C LEU A 281 14.70 11.99 -15.25
N ASP A 282 14.59 12.73 -14.15
CA ASP A 282 13.45 13.54 -13.76
C ASP A 282 13.18 14.70 -14.72
N ALA A 283 14.24 15.35 -15.20
CA ALA A 283 14.19 16.48 -16.12
C ALA A 283 14.22 16.06 -17.61
N HIS A 284 14.27 14.76 -17.92
CA HIS A 284 14.39 14.30 -19.30
C HIS A 284 13.13 14.69 -20.12
N PRO A 285 13.26 15.28 -21.33
CA PRO A 285 12.11 15.81 -22.08
C PRO A 285 11.02 14.80 -22.43
N VAL A 286 11.36 13.50 -22.45
CA VAL A 286 10.41 12.42 -22.75
C VAL A 286 10.14 11.53 -21.55
N VAL A 287 11.16 11.28 -20.71
CA VAL A 287 11.08 10.29 -19.62
C VAL A 287 10.63 10.95 -18.32
N GLY A 288 10.93 12.23 -18.15
CA GLY A 288 10.60 12.98 -16.93
C GLY A 288 9.10 13.04 -16.64
N SER A 289 8.24 12.98 -17.65
CA SER A 289 6.79 12.91 -17.48
C SER A 289 6.26 11.49 -17.24
N LEU A 290 7.11 10.46 -17.32
CA LEU A 290 6.75 9.05 -17.13
C LEU A 290 7.19 8.51 -15.76
N VAL A 291 8.01 9.26 -15.03
CA VAL A 291 8.61 8.81 -13.76
C VAL A 291 8.42 9.89 -12.70
N ASP A 292 8.40 9.49 -11.44
CA ASP A 292 8.66 10.37 -10.30
C ASP A 292 9.97 9.97 -9.61
N CYS A 293 10.72 10.95 -9.14
CA CYS A 293 11.98 10.75 -8.44
C CYS A 293 11.92 11.42 -7.07
N THR A 294 12.45 10.75 -6.06
CA THR A 294 12.59 11.28 -4.70
C THR A 294 14.03 11.14 -4.27
N SER A 295 14.66 12.25 -3.88
CA SER A 295 16.04 12.25 -3.40
C SER A 295 16.15 11.72 -1.97
N ASN A 296 17.35 11.83 -1.38
CA ASN A 296 17.51 11.58 0.05
C ASN A 296 16.63 12.54 0.89
N PHE A 297 16.46 12.23 2.18
CA PHE A 297 15.50 12.93 3.04
C PHE A 297 15.78 14.44 3.10
N GLU A 298 17.05 14.81 3.26
CA GLU A 298 17.51 16.17 3.44
C GLU A 298 17.24 17.01 2.18
N ALA A 299 17.64 16.52 1.01
CA ALA A 299 17.40 17.24 -0.24
C ALA A 299 15.90 17.32 -0.58
N GLU A 300 15.13 16.27 -0.30
CA GLU A 300 13.69 16.26 -0.51
C GLU A 300 12.99 17.25 0.42
N GLN A 301 13.40 17.31 1.68
CA GLN A 301 12.89 18.28 2.65
C GLN A 301 13.17 19.71 2.19
N GLU A 302 14.40 20.01 1.75
CA GLU A 302 14.75 21.33 1.22
C GLU A 302 13.90 21.70 0.01
N GLU A 303 13.67 20.75 -0.90
CA GLU A 303 12.83 20.97 -2.08
C GLU A 303 11.36 21.22 -1.71
N VAL A 304 10.78 20.39 -0.85
CA VAL A 304 9.40 20.53 -0.36
C VAL A 304 9.24 21.86 0.37
N GLN A 305 10.18 22.22 1.23
CA GLN A 305 10.13 23.48 1.96
C GLN A 305 10.23 24.68 1.01
N ARG A 306 11.10 24.61 0.00
CA ARG A 306 11.24 25.66 -1.02
C ARG A 306 9.97 25.82 -1.87
N LYS A 307 9.33 24.72 -2.27
CA LYS A 307 8.16 24.73 -3.16
C LYS A 307 6.84 25.01 -2.43
N THR A 308 6.70 24.53 -1.20
CA THR A 308 5.41 24.51 -0.49
C THR A 308 5.41 25.34 0.80
N GLY A 309 6.58 25.60 1.38
CA GLY A 309 6.75 26.22 2.70
C GLY A 309 6.66 25.25 3.87
N THR A 310 6.46 23.95 3.60
CA THR A 310 6.25 22.90 4.60
C THR A 310 7.56 22.20 4.97
N ILE A 311 7.69 21.82 6.24
CA ILE A 311 8.71 20.87 6.68
C ILE A 311 8.23 19.46 6.35
N LEU A 312 9.02 18.72 5.58
CA LEU A 312 8.77 17.32 5.30
C LEU A 312 9.19 16.49 6.50
N ASP A 313 8.24 15.83 7.17
CA ASP A 313 8.56 14.81 8.16
C ASP A 313 8.77 13.43 7.50
N PRO A 314 9.38 12.45 8.18
CA PRO A 314 9.65 11.14 7.62
C PRO A 314 8.40 10.39 7.13
N THR A 315 7.26 10.51 7.82
CA THR A 315 6.00 9.88 7.39
C THR A 315 5.52 10.53 6.11
N MET A 316 5.56 11.86 6.01
CA MET A 316 5.16 12.59 4.82
C MET A 316 6.07 12.28 3.62
N ARG A 317 7.37 12.02 3.84
CA ARG A 317 8.26 11.54 2.77
C ARG A 317 7.78 10.21 2.20
N ILE A 318 7.36 9.28 3.05
CA ILE A 318 6.81 7.99 2.60
C ILE A 318 5.51 8.19 1.82
N VAL A 319 4.62 9.07 2.29
CA VAL A 319 3.39 9.41 1.55
C VAL A 319 3.72 10.00 0.19
N LYS A 320 4.67 10.93 0.11
CA LYS A 320 5.13 11.50 -1.17
C LYS A 320 5.69 10.42 -2.09
N LEU A 321 6.57 9.55 -1.59
CA LEU A 321 7.16 8.45 -2.35
C LEU A 321 6.10 7.48 -2.89
N LEU A 322 5.03 7.21 -2.13
CA LEU A 322 3.95 6.33 -2.57
C LEU A 322 2.98 7.00 -3.55
N MET A 323 2.69 8.28 -3.35
CA MET A 323 1.58 8.97 -4.02
C MET A 323 2.02 9.79 -5.23
N GLY A 324 3.25 10.32 -5.23
CA GLY A 324 3.83 11.09 -6.33
C GLY A 324 3.68 10.46 -7.72
N PRO A 325 3.95 9.15 -7.92
CA PRO A 325 3.88 8.51 -9.24
C PRO A 325 2.45 8.17 -9.69
N ILE A 326 1.44 8.29 -8.83
CA ILE A 326 0.05 7.84 -9.09
C ILE A 326 -1.02 8.89 -8.79
N SER A 327 -0.61 10.11 -8.46
CA SER A 327 -1.52 11.21 -8.14
C SER A 327 -0.85 12.54 -8.43
N SER A 328 -1.33 13.26 -9.44
CA SER A 328 -0.75 14.55 -9.84
C SER A 328 -0.80 15.62 -8.75
N SER A 329 -1.67 15.47 -7.74
CA SER A 329 -1.70 16.34 -6.55
C SER A 329 -0.47 16.20 -5.63
N PHE A 330 0.23 15.07 -5.69
CA PHE A 330 1.46 14.78 -4.94
C PHE A 330 2.70 14.86 -5.83
N ASP A 331 2.56 15.04 -7.13
CA ASP A 331 3.68 15.29 -8.03
C ASP A 331 4.16 16.75 -7.89
N LEU A 332 5.41 16.92 -7.46
CA LEU A 332 6.02 18.23 -7.26
C LEU A 332 6.53 18.86 -8.56
N LYS A 333 6.43 18.17 -9.70
CA LYS A 333 6.77 18.70 -11.03
C LYS A 333 5.65 19.50 -11.67
N GLY A 334 4.40 19.23 -11.28
CA GLY A 334 3.23 19.90 -11.86
C GLY A 334 3.17 21.40 -11.53
N GLU A 335 2.59 22.19 -12.43
CA GLU A 335 2.32 23.63 -12.21
C GLU A 335 1.30 23.89 -11.09
N HIS A 336 0.57 22.85 -10.67
CA HIS A 336 -0.47 22.90 -9.64
C HIS A 336 -0.16 21.95 -8.48
N ILE A 337 0.81 22.32 -7.65
CA ILE A 337 0.98 21.69 -6.34
C ILE A 337 -0.31 21.97 -5.55
N HIS A 338 -1.08 20.94 -5.21
CA HIS A 338 -2.27 21.07 -4.38
C HIS A 338 -1.85 21.37 -2.93
N ARG A 339 -1.51 22.65 -2.70
CA ARG A 339 -1.01 23.24 -1.46
C ARG A 339 -1.88 22.91 -0.23
N SER A 340 -3.17 22.62 -0.43
CA SER A 340 -4.12 22.36 0.65
C SER A 340 -3.88 21.06 1.42
N LEU A 341 -3.40 19.99 0.77
CA LEU A 341 -3.18 18.69 1.44
C LEU A 341 -1.87 18.68 2.22
N TYR A 342 -0.80 19.26 1.65
CA TYR A 342 0.49 19.42 2.34
C TYR A 342 0.46 20.41 3.51
N LEU A 343 -0.43 21.39 3.51
CA LEU A 343 -0.54 22.36 4.62
C LEU A 343 -1.40 21.84 5.79
N ALA A 344 -2.46 21.06 5.50
CA ALA A 344 -3.37 20.57 6.53
C ALA A 344 -2.73 19.51 7.47
N SER A 345 -1.65 18.85 7.04
CA SER A 345 -0.97 17.80 7.82
C SER A 345 0.08 18.31 8.81
N VAL A 346 0.63 19.50 8.59
CA VAL A 346 1.83 19.99 9.29
C VAL A 346 1.46 20.73 10.57
N ASP A 347 0.32 21.43 10.57
CA ASP A 347 -0.18 22.17 11.75
C ASP A 347 -0.55 21.24 12.92
N ASN A 348 -0.69 19.93 12.69
CA ASN A 348 -1.02 18.93 13.73
C ASN A 348 0.18 18.08 14.21
N CYS A 349 1.29 18.02 13.47
CA CYS A 349 2.40 17.10 13.77
C CYS A 349 3.56 17.74 14.55
N SER A 350 3.59 19.06 14.68
CA SER A 350 4.72 19.84 15.20
C SER A 350 4.92 19.83 16.73
N SER A 351 4.35 18.88 17.47
CA SER A 351 4.28 18.95 18.94
C SER A 351 4.95 17.82 19.73
N ASP A 352 5.78 16.95 19.12
CA ASP A 352 6.35 15.81 19.89
C ASP A 352 7.78 15.37 19.48
N GLU A 353 8.79 15.82 20.24
CA GLU A 353 10.22 15.44 20.11
C GLU A 353 10.46 13.92 20.30
N ALA A 354 9.53 13.18 20.91
CA ALA A 354 9.68 11.75 21.17
C ALA A 354 9.65 10.88 19.90
N PHE A 355 9.20 11.42 18.76
CA PHE A 355 9.12 10.71 17.47
C PHE A 355 10.50 10.38 16.88
N HIS A 356 11.52 11.22 17.11
CA HIS A 356 12.85 11.07 16.52
C HIS A 356 13.62 9.82 16.98
N LYS A 357 13.30 9.23 18.14
CA LYS A 357 14.07 8.10 18.71
C LYS A 357 13.48 6.71 18.44
N ARG A 358 12.28 6.63 17.85
CA ARG A 358 11.61 5.35 17.62
C ARG A 358 11.66 4.91 16.15
N TYR A 359 12.04 5.83 15.27
CA TYR A 359 12.06 5.63 13.83
C TYR A 359 13.35 6.17 13.17
N TYR A 360 14.36 6.50 13.99
CA TYR A 360 15.79 6.58 13.65
C TYR A 360 16.58 5.75 14.65
#